data_AF-A0A497MMS7-F1
#
_entry.id   AF-A0A497MMS7-F1
#
_cell.length_a   1.000
_cell.length_b   1.000
_cell.length_c   1.000
_cell.angle_alpha   90.00
_cell.angle_beta   90.00
_cell.angle_gamma   90.00
#
_symmetry.space_group_name_H-M   'P 1'
#
loop_
_entity.id
_entity.type
_entity.pdbx_description
1 polymer ?
#
loop_
_entity_poly.entity_id
_entity_poly.type
_entity_poly.pdbx_seq_one_letter_code
_entity_poly.pdbx_strand_id
1 'polypeptide(L)'
;MHRFRWRVSAGHEVLAYISGVKLRDFYMDPRACAHAFREGRRKLKGIFGEDLRLPRISVPALSYGHISCLGAEIVFPADTAPVPQPVYSSIEEGIRSLCKKRDFSECRLFKHYLRVYRYLKSEFPEENVSLYGFGYEGPITSALLLRGPGFLTDIYR
;
A
#
# COMPACT_ATOMS: atom_id res chain seq x y z
N MET A 1 3.82 -19.18 36.84
CA MET A 1 2.97 -18.00 36.57
C MET A 1 3.47 -17.30 35.31
N HIS A 2 2.69 -17.27 34.22
CA HIS A 2 3.02 -16.42 33.09
C HIS A 2 2.65 -14.98 33.42
N ARG A 3 3.63 -14.06 33.38
CA ARG A 3 3.40 -12.62 33.51
C ARG A 3 2.61 -12.15 32.28
N PHE A 4 1.47 -11.48 32.51
CA PHE A 4 0.72 -10.80 31.45
C PHE A 4 1.64 -9.80 30.72
N ARG A 5 1.59 -9.79 29.39
CA ARG A 5 2.35 -8.86 28.53
C ARG A 5 1.41 -8.32 27.45
N TRP A 6 1.60 -7.05 27.12
CA TRP A 6 0.88 -6.35 26.05
C TRP A 6 1.88 -5.55 25.20
N ARG A 7 1.43 -5.02 24.07
CA ARG A 7 2.25 -4.25 23.13
C ARG A 7 1.35 -3.37 22.26
N VAL A 8 1.86 -2.20 21.88
CA VAL A 8 1.23 -1.31 20.90
C VAL A 8 1.86 -1.51 19.52
N SER A 9 1.04 -1.54 18.49
CA SER A 9 1.46 -1.40 17.09
C SER A 9 0.70 -0.24 16.44
N ALA A 10 1.32 0.37 15.43
CA ALA A 10 0.70 1.43 14.64
C ALA A 10 0.82 1.08 13.14
N GLY A 11 -0.23 1.41 12.38
CA GLY A 11 -0.20 1.34 10.92
C GLY A 11 0.62 2.49 10.33
N HIS A 12 1.02 2.36 9.06
CA HIS A 12 1.77 3.41 8.36
C HIS A 12 0.95 4.69 8.17
N GLU A 13 -0.36 4.59 7.98
CA GLU A 13 -1.26 5.74 7.88
C GLU A 13 -1.27 6.59 9.17
N VAL A 14 -1.08 5.95 10.33
CA VAL A 14 -0.93 6.67 11.61
C VAL A 14 0.32 7.53 11.59
N LEU A 15 1.42 7.06 11.00
CA LEU A 15 2.65 7.84 10.86
C LEU A 15 2.44 9.09 10.00
N ALA A 16 1.70 8.95 8.89
CA ALA A 16 1.35 10.09 8.04
C ALA A 16 0.50 11.10 8.81
N TYR A 17 -0.58 10.65 9.45
CA TYR A 17 -1.49 11.48 10.22
C TYR A 17 -0.78 12.28 11.31
N ILE A 18 -0.04 11.61 12.21
CA ILE A 18 0.63 12.29 13.32
C ILE A 18 1.77 13.20 12.87
N SER A 19 2.31 12.99 11.67
CA SER A 19 3.35 13.85 11.09
C SER A 19 2.78 15.03 10.29
N GLY A 20 1.45 15.14 10.18
CA GLY A 20 0.80 16.19 9.38
C GLY A 20 0.97 15.99 7.86
N VAL A 21 1.27 14.76 7.42
CA VAL A 21 1.44 14.41 6.02
C VAL A 21 0.13 13.88 5.45
N LYS A 22 -0.29 14.45 4.32
CA LYS A 22 -1.44 13.97 3.55
C LYS A 22 -1.19 12.54 3.08
N LEU A 23 -2.21 11.68 3.12
CA LEU A 23 -2.06 10.28 2.72
C LEU A 23 -1.57 10.17 1.28
N ARG A 24 -2.12 10.95 0.33
CA ARG A 24 -1.60 10.99 -1.05
C ARG A 24 -0.09 11.20 -1.10
N ASP A 25 0.42 12.16 -0.35
CA ASP A 25 1.84 12.53 -0.39
C ASP A 25 2.68 11.46 0.29
N PHE A 26 2.17 10.83 1.36
CA PHE A 26 2.79 9.65 1.96
C PHE A 26 2.97 8.52 0.93
N TYR A 27 1.99 8.31 0.05
CA TYR A 27 2.04 7.29 -1.00
C TYR A 27 2.90 7.67 -2.21
N MET A 28 2.87 8.95 -2.61
CA MET A 28 3.32 9.40 -3.93
C MET A 28 4.57 10.29 -3.93
N ASP A 29 5.01 10.79 -2.76
CA ASP A 29 6.25 11.55 -2.60
C ASP A 29 7.22 10.81 -1.65
N PRO A 30 8.38 10.34 -2.16
CA PRO A 30 9.40 9.70 -1.33
C PRO A 30 9.86 10.55 -0.14
N ARG A 31 9.90 11.88 -0.28
CA ARG A 31 10.35 12.79 0.80
C ARG A 31 9.31 12.90 1.90
N ALA A 32 8.05 13.09 1.54
CA ALA A 32 6.94 13.06 2.48
C ALA A 32 6.83 11.71 3.21
N CYS A 33 7.05 10.60 2.49
CA CYS A 33 7.10 9.26 3.08
C CYS A 33 8.23 9.12 4.12
N ALA A 34 9.46 9.51 3.78
CA ALA A 34 10.58 9.50 4.71
C ALA A 34 10.36 10.41 5.93
N HIS A 35 9.79 11.60 5.72
CA HIS A 35 9.41 12.52 6.79
C HIS A 35 8.41 11.87 7.74
N ALA A 36 7.34 11.25 7.22
CA ALA A 36 6.33 10.56 8.02
C ALA A 36 6.94 9.41 8.85
N PHE A 37 7.86 8.63 8.29
CA PHE A 37 8.56 7.60 9.06
C PHE A 37 9.41 8.21 10.19
N ARG A 38 10.21 9.23 9.89
CA ARG A 38 11.13 9.87 10.85
C ARG A 38 10.36 10.54 11.99
N GLU A 39 9.43 11.42 11.64
CA GLU A 39 8.67 12.21 12.61
C GLU A 39 7.60 11.37 13.30
N GLY A 40 6.92 10.49 12.56
CA GLY A 40 5.87 9.65 13.10
C GLY A 40 6.39 8.65 14.12
N ARG A 41 7.51 7.97 13.82
CA ARG A 41 8.15 7.06 14.79
C ARG A 41 8.60 7.79 16.03
N ARG A 42 9.17 8.99 15.89
CA ARG A 42 9.57 9.86 17.02
C ARG A 42 8.37 10.21 17.91
N LYS A 43 7.27 10.66 17.32
CA LYS A 43 6.03 11.00 18.04
C LYS A 43 5.40 9.79 18.71
N LEU A 44 5.28 8.65 18.02
CA LEU A 44 4.74 7.43 18.62
C LEU A 44 5.59 6.97 19.82
N LYS A 45 6.92 7.01 19.71
CA LYS A 45 7.80 6.65 20.82
C LYS A 45 7.61 7.60 22.01
N GLY A 46 7.37 8.88 21.76
CA GLY A 46 7.03 9.85 22.82
C GLY A 46 5.71 9.56 23.54
N ILE A 47 4.72 8.99 22.84
CA ILE A 47 3.39 8.67 23.40
C ILE A 47 3.41 7.33 24.16
N PHE A 48 4.00 6.30 23.56
CA PHE A 48 3.85 4.91 24.02
C PHE A 48 5.12 4.31 24.65
N GLY A 49 6.26 5.01 24.61
CA GLY A 49 7.51 4.56 25.22
C GLY A 49 7.96 3.19 24.71
N GLU A 50 8.39 2.34 25.64
CA GLU A 50 8.95 1.01 25.36
C GLU A 50 7.89 -0.07 25.02
N ASP A 51 6.61 0.21 25.26
CA ASP A 51 5.51 -0.71 24.92
C ASP A 51 5.21 -0.70 23.40
N LEU A 52 5.80 0.24 22.67
CA LEU A 52 5.64 0.39 21.23
C LEU A 52 6.59 -0.52 20.44
N ARG A 53 6.01 -1.29 19.51
CA ARG A 53 6.78 -1.80 18.37
C ARG A 53 6.74 -0.80 17.22
N LEU A 54 7.88 -0.16 16.97
CA LEU A 54 8.02 0.78 15.86
C LEU A 54 7.62 0.12 14.52
N PRO A 55 6.75 0.76 13.71
CA PRO A 55 6.44 0.26 12.38
C PRO A 55 7.70 0.21 11.54
N ARG A 56 7.98 -0.90 10.84
CA ARG A 56 9.19 -1.05 10.00
C ARG A 56 9.19 -0.05 8.84
N ILE A 57 10.36 0.41 8.42
CA ILE A 57 10.45 1.25 7.23
C ILE A 57 10.24 0.37 6.00
N SER A 58 9.28 0.74 5.18
CA SER A 58 9.02 0.12 3.89
C SER A 58 8.43 1.17 2.96
N VAL A 59 8.30 0.81 1.68
CA VAL A 59 7.36 1.55 0.82
C VAL A 59 5.96 1.56 1.46
N PRO A 60 5.15 2.62 1.23
CA PRO A 60 3.78 2.72 1.74
C PRO A 60 2.97 1.46 1.43
N ALA A 61 2.22 0.94 2.41
CA ALA A 61 1.46 -0.29 2.21
C ALA A 61 0.27 -0.05 1.27
N LEU A 62 0.28 -0.73 0.12
CA LEU A 62 -0.72 -0.68 -0.93
C LEU A 62 -1.06 -2.11 -1.35
N SER A 63 -2.23 -2.59 -0.95
CA SER A 63 -2.70 -3.93 -1.33
C SER A 63 -3.05 -4.05 -2.82
N TYR A 64 -3.22 -2.92 -3.51
CA TYR A 64 -3.67 -2.85 -4.91
C TYR A 64 -2.53 -2.77 -5.93
N GLY A 65 -1.28 -3.00 -5.50
CA GLY A 65 -0.12 -2.88 -6.37
C GLY A 65 -0.21 -3.78 -7.60
N HIS A 66 -0.53 -5.06 -7.40
CA HIS A 66 -0.67 -6.03 -8.50
C HIS A 66 -1.80 -5.69 -9.46
N ILE A 67 -2.98 -5.26 -9.00
CA ILE A 67 -4.09 -4.93 -9.90
C ILE A 67 -3.80 -3.67 -10.73
N SER A 68 -2.93 -2.77 -10.26
CA SER A 68 -2.41 -1.69 -11.10
C SER A 68 -1.61 -2.22 -12.30
N CYS A 69 -0.79 -3.26 -12.09
CA CYS A 69 -0.12 -3.96 -13.19
C CYS A 69 -1.10 -4.71 -14.11
N LEU A 70 -2.27 -5.08 -13.58
CA LEU A 70 -3.40 -5.65 -14.34
C LEU A 70 -4.29 -4.58 -15.00
N GLY A 71 -3.90 -3.31 -14.94
CA GLY A 71 -4.47 -2.21 -15.71
C GLY A 71 -5.48 -1.36 -14.94
N ALA A 72 -5.72 -1.64 -13.66
CA ALA A 72 -6.51 -0.76 -12.82
C ALA A 72 -5.79 0.57 -12.59
N GLU A 73 -6.52 1.67 -12.70
CA GLU A 73 -6.07 2.94 -12.15
C GLU A 73 -6.24 2.92 -10.63
N ILE A 74 -5.22 3.38 -9.90
CA ILE A 74 -5.29 3.57 -8.45
C ILE A 74 -5.32 5.07 -8.19
N VAL A 75 -6.43 5.56 -7.64
CA VAL A 75 -6.60 6.96 -7.25
C VAL A 75 -6.02 7.13 -5.85
N PHE A 76 -5.29 8.24 -5.63
CA PHE A 76 -4.72 8.59 -4.33
C PHE A 76 -5.36 9.90 -3.83
N PRO A 77 -6.48 9.85 -3.11
CA PRO A 77 -7.10 11.05 -2.52
C PRO A 77 -6.19 11.67 -1.44
N ALA A 78 -6.39 12.96 -1.16
CA ALA A 78 -5.50 13.71 -0.25
C ALA A 78 -5.41 13.09 1.15
N ASP A 79 -6.55 12.71 1.75
CA ASP A 79 -6.66 12.34 3.17
C ASP A 79 -7.33 10.98 3.40
N THR A 80 -7.50 10.16 2.36
CA THR A 80 -8.09 8.82 2.49
C THR A 80 -7.22 7.75 1.84
N ALA A 81 -7.51 6.49 2.13
CA ALA A 81 -6.83 5.35 1.53
C ALA A 81 -6.92 5.39 -0.02
N PRO A 82 -5.95 4.78 -0.73
CA PRO A 82 -5.99 4.63 -2.18
C PRO A 82 -7.24 3.87 -2.64
N VAL A 83 -7.78 4.24 -3.80
CA VAL A 83 -9.03 3.65 -4.34
C VAL A 83 -8.77 3.10 -5.74
N PRO A 84 -8.85 1.77 -5.94
CA PRO A 84 -8.77 1.17 -7.26
C PRO A 84 -10.04 1.46 -8.06
N GLN A 85 -9.88 1.69 -9.37
CA GLN A 85 -10.99 1.86 -10.30
C GLN A 85 -11.25 0.55 -11.07
N PRO A 86 -12.51 0.09 -11.15
CA PRO A 86 -12.88 -1.01 -12.03
C PRO A 86 -12.52 -0.72 -13.49
N VAL A 87 -12.06 -1.74 -14.20
CA VAL A 87 -11.58 -1.65 -15.59
C VAL A 87 -12.34 -2.55 -16.55
N TYR A 88 -13.06 -3.57 -16.05
CA TYR A 88 -13.81 -4.50 -16.89
C TYR A 88 -15.32 -4.35 -16.72
N SER A 89 -16.02 -4.34 -17.86
CA SER A 89 -17.48 -4.24 -17.94
C SER A 89 -18.20 -5.59 -17.81
N SER A 90 -17.48 -6.70 -18.03
CA SER A 90 -17.99 -8.07 -18.00
C SER A 90 -16.91 -9.07 -17.54
N ILE A 91 -17.34 -10.25 -17.09
CA ILE A 91 -16.42 -11.33 -16.69
C ILE A 91 -15.63 -11.85 -17.91
N GLU A 92 -16.26 -11.93 -19.08
CA GLU A 92 -15.61 -12.41 -20.31
C GLU A 92 -14.52 -11.45 -20.79
N GLU A 93 -14.77 -10.13 -20.68
CA GLU A 93 -13.74 -9.12 -20.96
C GLU A 93 -12.56 -9.26 -20.00
N GLY A 94 -12.84 -9.41 -18.71
CA GLY A 94 -11.83 -9.62 -17.69
C GLY A 94 -10.96 -10.85 -17.99
N ILE A 95 -11.58 -12.00 -18.28
CA ILE A 95 -10.87 -13.24 -18.64
C ILE A 95 -10.00 -13.01 -19.88
N ARG A 96 -10.56 -12.48 -20.98
CA ARG A 96 -9.78 -12.24 -22.22
C ARG A 96 -8.59 -11.32 -22.00
N SER A 97 -8.74 -10.28 -21.18
CA SER A 97 -7.68 -9.33 -20.89
C SER A 97 -6.59 -9.92 -19.99
N LEU A 98 -6.99 -10.68 -18.96
CA LEU A 98 -6.08 -11.25 -17.96
C LEU A 98 -5.32 -12.48 -18.46
N CYS A 99 -5.83 -13.18 -19.47
CA CYS A 99 -5.10 -14.26 -20.15
C CYS A 99 -3.88 -13.77 -20.94
N LYS A 100 -3.77 -12.47 -21.24
CA LYS A 100 -2.63 -11.91 -21.95
C LYS A 100 -1.42 -11.84 -21.01
N LYS A 101 -0.24 -12.23 -21.51
CA LYS A 101 1.02 -12.07 -20.78
C LYS A 101 1.25 -10.58 -20.49
N ARG A 102 1.63 -10.27 -19.24
CA ARG A 102 1.96 -8.92 -18.81
C ARG A 102 3.33 -8.88 -18.14
N ASP A 103 4.07 -7.83 -18.44
CA ASP A 103 5.31 -7.50 -17.76
C ASP A 103 5.03 -6.44 -16.69
N PHE A 104 5.14 -6.84 -15.42
CA PHE A 104 4.88 -5.93 -14.30
C PHE A 104 5.98 -4.88 -14.14
N SER A 105 7.17 -5.12 -14.70
CA SER A 105 8.24 -4.13 -14.69
C SER A 105 7.88 -2.88 -15.47
N GLU A 106 6.95 -2.97 -16.44
CA GLU A 106 6.45 -1.84 -17.22
C GLU A 106 5.38 -1.00 -16.50
N CYS A 107 4.83 -1.49 -15.38
CA CYS A 107 3.82 -0.76 -14.62
C CYS A 107 4.38 0.54 -14.04
N ARG A 108 3.72 1.68 -14.34
CA ARG A 108 4.13 3.01 -13.86
C ARG A 108 4.16 3.08 -12.33
N LEU A 109 3.18 2.49 -11.65
CA LEU A 109 3.10 2.48 -10.19
C LEU A 109 4.19 1.61 -9.57
N PHE A 110 4.49 0.45 -10.18
CA PHE A 110 5.61 -0.39 -9.74
C PHE A 110 6.95 0.35 -9.88
N LYS A 111 7.21 0.99 -11.03
CA LYS A 111 8.40 1.84 -11.24
C LYS A 111 8.46 2.97 -10.20
N HIS A 112 7.32 3.56 -9.82
CA HIS A 112 7.25 4.57 -8.77
C HIS A 112 7.64 4.01 -7.40
N TYR A 113 7.05 2.89 -6.99
CA TYR A 113 7.37 2.23 -5.72
C TYR A 113 8.83 1.80 -5.63
N LEU A 114 9.44 1.38 -6.74
CA LEU A 114 10.87 1.09 -6.79
C LEU A 114 11.73 2.35 -6.54
N ARG A 115 11.29 3.53 -6.99
CA ARG A 115 11.96 4.80 -6.67
C ARG A 115 11.80 5.16 -5.19
N VAL A 116 10.59 5.02 -4.63
CA VAL A 116 10.35 5.24 -3.19
C VAL A 116 11.24 4.30 -2.35
N TYR A 117 11.28 3.02 -2.69
CA TYR A 117 12.14 2.03 -2.02
C TYR A 117 13.61 2.43 -2.02
N ARG A 118 14.15 2.81 -3.18
CA ARG A 118 15.55 3.25 -3.32
C ARG A 118 15.83 4.50 -2.47
N TYR A 119 14.90 5.45 -2.48
CA TYR A 119 15.02 6.67 -1.68
C TYR A 119 14.98 6.40 -0.18
N LEU A 120 14.03 5.58 0.29
CA LEU A 120 13.96 5.18 1.70
C LEU A 120 15.22 4.42 2.13
N LYS A 121 15.77 3.56 1.28
CA LYS A 121 17.01 2.84 1.56
C LYS A 121 18.22 3.78 1.71
N SER A 122 18.27 4.89 0.96
CA SER A 122 19.32 5.89 1.14
C SER A 122 19.11 6.78 2.37
N GLU A 123 17.86 7.06 2.74
CA GLU A 123 17.52 7.89 3.91
C GLU A 123 17.67 7.15 5.25
N PHE A 124 17.57 5.82 5.23
CA PHE A 124 17.61 4.96 6.40
C PHE A 124 18.56 3.75 6.16
N PRO A 125 19.87 3.99 5.97
CA PRO A 125 20.84 2.95 5.64
C PRO A 125 20.98 1.86 6.73
N GLU A 126 20.61 2.17 7.96
CA GLU A 126 20.60 1.27 9.12
C GLU A 126 19.36 0.36 9.20
N GLU A 127 18.32 0.66 8.42
CA GLU A 127 17.06 -0.08 8.44
C GLU A 127 17.02 -1.12 7.30
N ASN A 128 16.42 -2.28 7.58
CA ASN A 128 16.11 -3.25 6.54
C ASN A 128 14.84 -2.83 5.78
N VAL A 129 14.97 -1.78 4.95
CA VAL A 129 13.86 -1.24 4.16
C VAL A 129 13.33 -2.31 3.21
N SER A 130 12.00 -2.47 3.16
CA SER A 130 11.34 -3.49 2.35
C SER A 130 10.47 -2.91 1.23
N LEU A 131 10.37 -3.65 0.11
CA LEU A 131 9.43 -3.39 -0.98
C LEU A 131 8.05 -4.05 -0.74
N TYR A 132 7.87 -4.81 0.34
CA TYR A 132 6.65 -5.58 0.63
C TYR A 132 5.36 -4.73 0.65
N GLY A 133 5.46 -3.41 0.80
CA GLY A 133 4.31 -2.52 0.69
C GLY A 133 3.68 -2.45 -0.71
N PHE A 134 4.35 -2.89 -1.78
CA PHE A 134 3.69 -3.10 -3.08
C PHE A 134 3.04 -4.49 -3.10
N GLY A 135 1.88 -4.58 -2.45
CA GLY A 135 1.22 -5.83 -2.12
C GLY A 135 0.31 -6.36 -3.21
N TYR A 136 -0.37 -7.46 -2.85
CA TYR A 136 -1.42 -8.07 -3.63
C TYR A 136 -2.59 -8.47 -2.74
N GLU A 137 -3.78 -8.41 -3.32
CA GLU A 137 -5.01 -8.95 -2.76
C GLU A 137 -5.23 -10.39 -3.21
N GLY A 138 -6.07 -11.12 -2.49
CA GLY A 138 -6.53 -12.44 -2.92
C GLY A 138 -7.27 -12.41 -4.26
N PRO A 139 -7.41 -13.55 -4.96
CA PRO A 139 -7.96 -13.60 -6.32
C PRO A 139 -9.41 -13.11 -6.40
N ILE A 140 -10.25 -13.42 -5.40
CA ILE A 140 -11.65 -12.99 -5.36
C ILE A 140 -11.76 -11.47 -5.19
N THR A 141 -11.02 -10.90 -4.22
CA THR A 141 -10.95 -9.45 -4.03
C THR A 141 -10.41 -8.77 -5.29
N SER A 142 -9.37 -9.32 -5.90
CA SER A 142 -8.80 -8.79 -7.15
C SER A 142 -9.82 -8.76 -8.29
N ALA A 143 -10.59 -9.84 -8.46
CA ALA A 143 -11.64 -9.90 -9.46
C ALA A 143 -12.74 -8.86 -9.19
N LEU A 144 -13.20 -8.76 -7.93
CA LEU A 144 -14.18 -7.75 -7.51
C LEU A 144 -13.68 -6.32 -7.77
N LEU A 145 -12.42 -6.01 -7.47
CA LEU A 145 -11.86 -4.66 -7.68
C LEU A 145 -11.69 -4.33 -9.16
N LEU A 146 -11.33 -5.31 -10.00
CA LEU A 146 -11.15 -5.12 -11.45
C LEU A 146 -12.48 -5.03 -12.20
N ARG A 147 -13.51 -5.78 -11.78
CA ARG A 147 -14.83 -5.86 -12.43
C ARG A 147 -15.86 -4.93 -11.80
N GLY A 148 -15.62 -4.48 -10.57
CA GLY A 148 -16.59 -3.79 -9.75
C GLY A 148 -17.70 -4.71 -9.22
N PRO A 149 -18.79 -4.13 -8.66
CA PRO A 149 -19.88 -4.88 -8.04
C PRO A 149 -20.53 -5.94 -8.95
N GLY A 150 -20.43 -5.78 -10.28
CA GLY A 150 -20.94 -6.76 -11.25
C GLY A 150 -20.39 -8.17 -11.05
N PHE A 151 -19.17 -8.31 -10.51
CA PHE A 151 -18.56 -9.60 -10.18
C PHE A 151 -19.44 -10.45 -9.25
N LEU A 152 -20.11 -9.81 -8.27
CA LEU A 152 -20.98 -10.50 -7.31
C LEU A 152 -22.26 -11.05 -7.96
N THR A 153 -22.65 -10.49 -9.11
CA THR A 153 -23.84 -10.90 -9.87
C THR A 153 -23.52 -11.83 -11.03
N ASP A 154 -22.26 -11.89 -11.48
CA ASP A 154 -21.84 -12.70 -12.63
C ASP A 154 -22.04 -14.22 -12.36
N ILE A 155 -22.15 -14.65 -11.09
CA ILE A 155 -22.41 -16.06 -10.71
C ILE A 155 -23.87 -16.51 -10.87
N TYR A 156 -24.80 -15.57 -11.07
CA TYR A 156 -26.23 -15.85 -11.21
C TYR A 156 -26.70 -15.80 -12.68
N ARG A 157 -25.74 -15.80 -13.62
CA ARG A 157 -25.98 -15.74 -15.06
C ARG A 157 -25.89 -17.11 -15.71
#